data_AF-A0A1Z9AGN3-F1
#
_entry.id   AF-A0A1Z9AGN3-F1
#
_cell.length_a   1.000
_cell.length_b   1.000
_cell.length_c   1.000
_cell.angle_alpha   90.00
_cell.angle_beta   90.00
_cell.angle_gamma   90.00
#
_symmetry.space_group_name_H-M   'P 1'
#
loop_
_entity.id
_entity.type
_entity.pdbx_description
1 polymer ?
#
loop_
_entity_poly.entity_id
_entity_poly.type
_entity_poly.pdbx_seq_one_letter_code
_entity_poly.pdbx_strand_id
1 'polypeptide(L)'
;MIKVKKEDVALQKLLSLYHPLKDKIYYEFDPVQVSVNELDWIELELEALTLARDMDIDTAEGILRAEYGSKVNELSSSELKRDLMIFAKRQPGLFIELANDDNVQLRNVGIKAVEAKIINLSADQRTFTYGEGNRKLMTVPFDEHPYSALAAFFKTDEGMEVYKAILKRLY
;
A
#
# COMPACT_ATOMS: atom_id res chain seq x y z
N MET A 1 -29.59 -9.54 -17.96
CA MET A 1 -29.99 -10.68 -17.12
C MET A 1 -31.16 -11.39 -17.78
N ILE A 2 -30.98 -12.64 -18.21
CA ILE A 2 -32.06 -13.47 -18.79
C ILE A 2 -32.62 -14.35 -17.68
N LYS A 3 -33.95 -14.40 -17.53
CA LYS A 3 -34.62 -15.27 -16.56
C LYS A 3 -35.34 -16.39 -17.30
N VAL A 4 -35.06 -17.63 -16.94
CA VAL A 4 -35.77 -18.81 -17.43
C VAL A 4 -36.82 -19.18 -16.38
N LYS A 5 -38.07 -19.40 -16.81
CA LYS A 5 -39.16 -19.72 -15.88
C LYS A 5 -38.97 -21.10 -15.27
N LYS A 6 -39.51 -21.31 -14.06
CA LYS A 6 -39.37 -22.57 -13.33
C LYS A 6 -39.98 -23.75 -14.07
N GLU A 7 -41.09 -23.51 -14.77
CA GLU A 7 -41.78 -24.52 -15.59
C GLU A 7 -40.96 -25.03 -16.79
N ASP A 8 -40.00 -24.26 -17.29
CA ASP A 8 -39.20 -24.60 -18.48
C ASP A 8 -37.98 -25.48 -18.14
N VAL A 9 -38.21 -26.61 -17.47
CA VAL A 9 -37.16 -27.49 -16.90
C VAL A 9 -36.16 -27.98 -17.97
N ALA A 10 -36.64 -28.29 -19.17
CA ALA A 10 -35.76 -28.73 -20.27
C ALA A 10 -34.80 -27.62 -20.71
N LEU A 11 -35.29 -26.39 -20.81
CA LEU A 11 -34.48 -25.23 -21.19
C LEU A 11 -33.46 -24.88 -20.10
N GLN A 12 -33.84 -24.96 -18.83
CA GLN A 12 -32.91 -24.77 -17.72
C GLN A 12 -31.77 -25.78 -17.76
N LYS A 13 -32.08 -27.08 -17.90
CA LYS A 13 -31.05 -28.14 -18.00
C LYS A 13 -30.16 -27.95 -19.23
N LEU A 14 -30.75 -27.59 -20.38
CA LEU A 14 -29.98 -27.28 -21.59
C LEU A 14 -28.98 -26.17 -21.32
N LEU A 15 -29.44 -25.02 -20.80
CA LEU A 15 -28.60 -23.84 -20.60
C LEU A 15 -27.57 -24.00 -19.47
N SER A 16 -27.92 -24.69 -18.38
CA SER A 16 -27.06 -24.87 -17.21
C SER A 16 -26.10 -26.06 -17.33
N LEU A 17 -26.38 -27.10 -18.13
CA LEU A 17 -25.55 -28.31 -18.16
C LEU A 17 -24.95 -28.64 -19.54
N TYR A 18 -25.66 -28.34 -20.63
CA TYR A 18 -25.36 -28.94 -21.94
C TYR A 18 -25.01 -27.93 -23.03
N HIS A 19 -25.34 -26.65 -22.85
CA HIS A 19 -25.20 -25.67 -23.92
C HIS A 19 -23.72 -25.33 -24.14
N PRO A 20 -23.17 -25.49 -25.36
CA PRO A 20 -21.74 -25.35 -25.65
C PRO A 20 -21.12 -23.96 -25.38
N LEU A 21 -21.97 -22.94 -25.22
CA LEU A 21 -21.58 -21.56 -24.95
C LEU A 21 -21.72 -21.15 -23.48
N LYS A 22 -22.12 -22.07 -22.59
CA LYS A 22 -22.03 -21.88 -21.14
C LYS A 22 -20.55 -21.61 -20.78
N ASP A 23 -20.33 -20.63 -19.92
CA ASP A 23 -19.04 -20.11 -19.47
C ASP A 23 -18.18 -19.46 -20.58
N LYS A 24 -18.74 -19.27 -21.79
CA LYS A 24 -18.09 -18.52 -22.88
C LYS A 24 -18.75 -17.17 -23.14
N ILE A 25 -20.09 -17.16 -23.24
CA ILE A 25 -20.85 -15.93 -23.52
C ILE A 25 -21.91 -15.64 -22.45
N TYR A 26 -22.20 -16.62 -21.59
CA TYR A 26 -23.07 -16.46 -20.44
C TYR A 26 -22.68 -17.50 -19.38
N TYR A 27 -23.03 -17.23 -18.13
CA TYR A 27 -22.86 -18.13 -17.00
C TYR A 27 -24.16 -18.18 -16.21
N GLU A 28 -24.29 -19.20 -15.36
CA GLU A 28 -25.42 -19.32 -14.45
C GLU A 28 -25.24 -18.34 -13.29
N PHE A 29 -26.24 -17.49 -13.06
CA PHE A 29 -26.18 -16.54 -11.95
C PHE A 29 -26.41 -17.27 -10.63
N ASP A 30 -25.36 -17.40 -9.83
CA ASP A 30 -25.42 -17.93 -8.47
C ASP A 30 -25.52 -16.77 -7.47
N PRO A 31 -26.72 -16.46 -6.94
CA PRO A 31 -26.90 -15.38 -5.97
C PRO A 31 -26.16 -15.64 -4.66
N VAL A 32 -25.96 -16.91 -4.27
CA VAL A 32 -25.27 -17.24 -3.02
C VAL A 32 -23.79 -16.92 -3.15
N GLN A 33 -23.16 -17.37 -4.26
CA GLN A 33 -21.75 -17.07 -4.52
C GLN A 33 -21.50 -15.57 -4.66
N VAL A 34 -22.39 -14.83 -5.32
CA VAL A 34 -22.29 -13.37 -5.43
C VAL A 34 -22.37 -12.70 -4.06
N SER A 35 -23.33 -13.10 -3.22
CA SER A 35 -23.47 -12.53 -1.87
C SER A 35 -22.28 -12.84 -0.95
N VAL A 36 -21.65 -14.02 -1.08
CA VAL A 36 -20.41 -14.34 -0.34
C VAL A 36 -19.28 -13.41 -0.78
N ASN A 37 -19.05 -13.27 -2.09
CA ASN A 37 -18.01 -12.36 -2.59
C ASN A 37 -18.28 -10.89 -2.19
N GLU A 38 -19.55 -10.46 -2.18
CA GLU A 38 -19.94 -9.12 -1.70
C GLU A 38 -19.64 -8.95 -0.20
N LEU A 39 -19.93 -9.97 0.62
CA LEU A 39 -19.63 -9.94 2.04
C LEU A 39 -18.12 -9.88 2.29
N ASP A 40 -17.34 -10.73 1.62
CA ASP A 40 -15.87 -10.75 1.74
C ASP A 40 -15.27 -9.39 1.37
N TRP A 41 -15.80 -8.75 0.32
CA TRP A 41 -15.38 -7.40 -0.06
C TRP A 41 -15.74 -6.34 0.98
N ILE A 42 -16.94 -6.41 1.57
CA ILE A 42 -17.37 -5.51 2.64
C ILE A 42 -16.49 -5.67 3.88
N GLU A 43 -16.15 -6.91 4.25
CA GLU A 43 -15.27 -7.19 5.39
C GLU A 43 -13.86 -6.63 5.15
N LEU A 44 -13.32 -6.83 3.94
CA LEU A 44 -12.03 -6.28 3.55
C LEU A 44 -12.02 -4.75 3.54
N GLU A 45 -13.07 -4.11 3.00
CA GLU A 45 -13.22 -2.64 3.01
C GLU A 45 -13.32 -2.11 4.45
N LEU A 46 -14.07 -2.80 5.32
CA LEU A 46 -14.24 -2.42 6.72
C LEU A 46 -12.91 -2.51 7.50
N GLU A 47 -12.14 -3.57 7.27
CA GLU A 47 -10.81 -3.75 7.87
C GLU A 47 -9.88 -2.61 7.43
N ALA A 48 -9.77 -2.36 6.13
CA ALA A 48 -8.94 -1.29 5.58
C ALA A 48 -9.30 0.08 6.15
N LEU A 49 -10.60 0.40 6.21
CA LEU A 49 -11.08 1.66 6.77
C LEU A 49 -10.82 1.78 8.26
N THR A 50 -10.89 0.68 9.00
CA THR A 50 -10.59 0.66 10.44
C THR A 50 -9.11 0.93 10.67
N LEU A 51 -8.23 0.24 9.93
CA LEU A 51 -6.79 0.48 9.96
C LEU A 51 -6.45 1.94 9.60
N ALA A 52 -7.03 2.47 8.53
CA ALA A 52 -6.82 3.86 8.11
C ALA A 52 -7.28 4.88 9.16
N ARG A 53 -8.42 4.62 9.83
CA ARG A 53 -8.95 5.50 10.87
C ARG A 53 -8.02 5.60 12.07
N ASP A 54 -7.45 4.46 12.47
CA ASP A 54 -6.64 4.34 13.70
C ASP A 54 -5.15 4.64 13.44
N MET A 55 -4.78 4.88 12.18
CA MET A 55 -3.43 5.19 11.74
C MET A 55 -2.94 6.58 12.18
N ASP A 56 -1.66 6.67 12.55
CA ASP A 56 -1.00 7.95 12.81
C ASP A 56 -0.66 8.69 11.51
N ILE A 57 -0.42 10.00 11.62
CA ILE A 57 -0.20 10.88 10.46
C ILE A 57 1.10 10.54 9.72
N ASP A 58 2.16 10.13 10.42
CA ASP A 58 3.44 9.84 9.78
C ASP A 58 3.36 8.57 8.95
N THR A 59 2.69 7.54 9.48
CA THR A 59 2.38 6.31 8.75
C THR A 59 1.49 6.59 7.55
N ALA A 60 0.46 7.40 7.73
CA ALA A 60 -0.44 7.82 6.66
C ALA A 60 0.32 8.52 5.52
N GLU A 61 1.22 9.43 5.85
CA GLU A 61 2.07 10.13 4.88
C GLU A 61 2.95 9.14 4.10
N GLY A 62 3.57 8.16 4.79
CA GLY A 62 4.41 7.15 4.17
C GLY A 62 3.66 6.30 3.14
N ILE A 63 2.43 5.90 3.46
CA ILE A 63 1.56 5.15 2.53
C ILE A 63 1.16 6.04 1.34
N LEU A 64 0.68 7.26 1.61
CA LEU A 64 0.21 8.18 0.57
C LEU A 64 1.33 8.70 -0.33
N ARG A 65 2.59 8.62 0.09
CA ARG A 65 3.75 8.99 -0.73
C ARG A 65 3.89 8.08 -1.96
N ALA A 66 3.37 6.85 -1.93
CA ALA A 66 3.32 5.99 -3.11
C ALA A 66 2.43 6.57 -4.22
N GLU A 67 1.35 7.26 -3.84
CA GLU A 67 0.37 7.84 -4.77
C GLU A 67 0.74 9.28 -5.17
N TYR A 68 1.14 10.11 -4.19
CA TYR A 68 1.33 11.55 -4.38
C TYR A 68 2.80 11.96 -4.53
N GLY A 69 3.75 11.07 -4.27
CA GLY A 69 5.18 11.40 -4.22
C GLY A 69 5.45 12.50 -3.19
N SER A 70 6.37 13.41 -3.51
CA SER A 70 6.77 14.51 -2.61
C SER A 70 5.66 15.52 -2.30
N LYS A 71 4.56 15.56 -3.08
CA LYS A 71 3.43 16.47 -2.82
C LYS A 71 2.71 16.17 -1.52
N VAL A 72 2.90 14.95 -0.97
CA VAL A 72 2.34 14.55 0.31
C VAL A 72 2.75 15.50 1.46
N ASN A 73 3.91 16.14 1.33
CA ASN A 73 4.45 17.10 2.32
C ASN A 73 3.70 18.43 2.37
N GLU A 74 2.94 18.75 1.32
CA GLU A 74 2.18 20.00 1.23
C GLU A 74 0.76 19.85 1.82
N LEU A 75 0.35 18.61 2.13
CA LEU A 75 -0.98 18.30 2.63
C LEU A 75 -1.08 18.53 4.13
N SER A 76 -2.21 19.10 4.56
CA SER A 76 -2.56 19.18 5.97
C SER A 76 -2.87 17.79 6.55
N SER A 77 -2.78 17.63 7.88
CA SER A 77 -3.13 16.37 8.54
C SER A 77 -4.58 15.92 8.26
N SER A 78 -5.49 16.87 8.07
CA SER A 78 -6.89 16.60 7.68
C SER A 78 -7.00 16.07 6.25
N GLU A 79 -6.20 16.60 5.33
CA GLU A 79 -6.14 16.13 3.94
C GLU A 79 -5.49 14.75 3.85
N LEU A 80 -4.39 14.52 4.58
CA LEU A 80 -3.77 13.19 4.70
C LEU A 80 -4.76 12.16 5.21
N LYS A 81 -5.47 12.43 6.31
CA LYS A 81 -6.50 11.50 6.83
C LYS A 81 -7.61 11.26 5.83
N ARG A 82 -8.11 12.31 5.17
CA ARG A 82 -9.17 12.17 4.16
C ARG A 82 -8.70 11.29 3.00
N ASP A 83 -7.52 11.57 2.46
CA ASP A 83 -7.02 10.90 1.26
C ASP A 83 -6.62 9.45 1.58
N LEU A 84 -6.10 9.18 2.79
CA LEU A 84 -5.87 7.84 3.30
C LEU A 84 -7.16 7.02 3.38
N MET A 85 -8.24 7.60 3.92
CA MET A 85 -9.54 6.94 3.98
C MET A 85 -10.12 6.68 2.59
N ILE A 86 -9.92 7.59 1.64
CA ILE A 86 -10.34 7.39 0.24
C ILE A 86 -9.53 6.25 -0.39
N PHE A 87 -8.24 6.15 -0.12
CA PHE A 87 -7.39 5.08 -0.63
C PHE A 87 -7.80 3.72 -0.07
N ALA A 88 -7.93 3.61 1.26
CA ALA A 88 -8.41 2.40 1.95
C ALA A 88 -9.76 1.92 1.41
N LYS A 89 -10.68 2.85 1.12
CA LYS A 89 -11.98 2.52 0.51
C LYS A 89 -11.86 1.97 -0.91
N ARG A 90 -11.04 2.61 -1.74
CA ARG A 90 -10.96 2.30 -3.19
C ARG A 90 -10.16 1.03 -3.47
N GLN A 91 -9.13 0.78 -2.68
CA GLN A 91 -8.17 -0.31 -2.88
C GLN A 91 -7.86 -0.99 -1.54
N PRO A 92 -8.84 -1.64 -0.89
CA PRO A 92 -8.69 -2.12 0.49
C PRO A 92 -7.59 -3.18 0.64
N GLY A 93 -7.48 -4.12 -0.30
CA GLY A 93 -6.41 -5.13 -0.27
C GLY A 93 -5.00 -4.51 -0.35
N LEU A 94 -4.75 -3.65 -1.33
CA LEU A 94 -3.47 -2.94 -1.46
C LEU A 94 -3.17 -2.05 -0.25
N PHE A 95 -4.19 -1.37 0.27
CA PHE A 95 -4.05 -0.55 1.47
C PHE A 95 -3.59 -1.38 2.67
N ILE A 96 -4.22 -2.52 2.93
CA ILE A 96 -3.86 -3.43 4.02
C ILE A 96 -2.42 -3.95 3.84
N GLU A 97 -2.02 -4.31 2.61
CA GLU A 97 -0.65 -4.72 2.32
C GLU A 97 0.37 -3.62 2.67
N LEU A 98 0.10 -2.38 2.25
CA LEU A 98 0.99 -1.24 2.53
C LEU A 98 0.98 -0.83 4.00
N ALA A 99 -0.17 -0.92 4.66
CA ALA A 99 -0.30 -0.62 6.09
C ALA A 99 0.52 -1.58 6.97
N ASN A 100 0.69 -2.83 6.51
CA ASN A 100 1.45 -3.86 7.22
C ASN A 100 2.92 -3.97 6.74
N ASP A 101 3.35 -3.21 5.72
CA ASP A 101 4.74 -3.24 5.23
C ASP A 101 5.63 -2.28 6.05
N ASP A 102 6.43 -2.84 6.96
CA ASP A 102 7.45 -2.11 7.72
C ASP A 102 8.41 -1.29 6.83
N ASN A 103 8.64 -1.72 5.58
CA ASN A 103 9.50 -0.97 4.67
C ASN A 103 8.86 0.36 4.24
N VAL A 104 7.53 0.50 4.23
CA VAL A 104 6.88 1.79 3.97
C VAL A 104 7.29 2.80 5.03
N GLN A 105 7.27 2.40 6.31
CA GLN A 105 7.70 3.24 7.42
C GLN A 105 9.16 3.63 7.32
N LEU A 106 10.03 2.63 7.16
CA LEU A 106 11.48 2.84 7.11
C LEU A 106 11.89 3.74 5.93
N ARG A 107 11.24 3.57 4.77
CA ARG A 107 11.42 4.45 3.61
C ARG A 107 11.00 5.87 3.94
N ASN A 108 9.82 6.06 4.54
CA ASN A 108 9.30 7.39 4.86
C ASN A 108 10.23 8.14 5.82
N VAL A 109 10.70 7.49 6.88
CA VAL A 109 11.68 8.08 7.81
C VAL A 109 12.97 8.47 7.08
N GLY A 110 13.47 7.60 6.20
CA GLY A 110 14.65 7.90 5.38
C GLY A 110 14.46 9.13 4.49
N ILE A 111 13.30 9.26 3.86
CA ILE A 111 12.97 10.40 3.01
C ILE A 111 12.87 11.69 3.83
N LYS A 112 12.14 11.66 4.96
CA LYS A 112 12.06 12.80 5.90
C LYS A 112 13.43 13.22 6.41
N ALA A 113 14.31 12.27 6.70
CA ALA A 113 15.67 12.56 7.15
C ALA A 113 16.53 13.25 6.09
N VAL A 114 16.33 12.92 4.80
CA VAL A 114 16.96 13.63 3.67
C VAL A 114 16.39 15.04 3.51
N GLU A 115 15.06 15.18 3.56
CA GLU A 115 14.38 16.47 3.46
C GLU A 115 14.78 17.42 4.61
N ALA A 116 14.97 16.89 5.82
CA ALA A 116 15.47 17.61 6.99
C ALA A 116 16.99 17.80 7.01
N LYS A 117 17.73 17.35 5.98
CA LYS A 117 19.20 17.42 5.88
C LYS A 117 19.97 16.73 7.03
N ILE A 118 19.33 15.77 7.69
CA ILE A 118 19.97 14.94 8.74
C ILE A 118 20.92 13.93 8.09
N ILE A 119 20.46 13.33 7.00
CA ILE A 119 21.26 12.52 6.09
C ILE A 119 21.17 13.13 4.68
N ASN A 120 22.12 12.83 3.82
CA ASN A 120 22.14 13.30 2.45
C ASN A 120 22.21 12.10 1.50
N LEU A 121 21.43 12.16 0.42
CA LEU A 121 21.56 11.27 -0.73
C LEU A 121 22.39 11.99 -1.80
N SER A 122 23.44 11.34 -2.29
CA SER A 122 24.27 11.88 -3.36
C SER A 122 23.46 12.12 -4.65
N ALA A 123 23.93 13.05 -5.49
CA ALA A 123 23.21 13.43 -6.72
C ALA A 123 23.06 12.27 -7.73
N ASP A 124 23.99 11.31 -7.70
CA ASP A 124 23.92 10.07 -8.48
C ASP A 124 22.99 9.00 -7.85
N GLN A 125 22.37 9.32 -6.72
CA GLN A 125 21.49 8.45 -5.93
C GLN A 125 22.14 7.16 -5.43
N ARG A 126 23.47 7.14 -5.25
CA ARG A 126 24.20 5.92 -4.90
C ARG A 126 24.74 5.88 -3.48
N THR A 127 24.82 7.00 -2.78
CA THR A 127 25.48 7.06 -1.47
C THR A 127 24.66 7.88 -0.50
N PHE A 128 24.39 7.27 0.67
CA PHE A 128 23.86 8.00 1.81
C PHE A 128 25.00 8.43 2.73
N THR A 129 25.01 9.69 3.15
CA THR A 129 25.95 10.25 4.11
C THR A 129 25.23 10.92 5.28
N TYR A 130 25.92 11.05 6.41
CA TYR A 130 25.39 11.68 7.61
C TYR A 130 25.78 13.16 7.69
N GLY A 131 24.79 14.06 7.59
CA GLY A 131 24.91 15.51 7.80
C GLY A 131 26.12 16.20 7.14
N GLU A 132 26.50 17.36 7.69
CA GLU A 132 27.65 18.17 7.23
C GLU A 132 29.00 17.46 7.36
N GLY A 133 29.10 16.45 8.22
CA GLY A 133 30.31 15.65 8.41
C GLY A 133 30.63 14.70 7.25
N ASN A 134 29.72 14.53 6.28
CA ASN A 134 29.87 13.67 5.10
C ASN A 134 30.32 12.23 5.42
N ARG A 135 30.05 11.74 6.63
CA ARG A 135 30.36 10.36 7.01
C ARG A 135 29.47 9.43 6.20
N LYS A 136 30.08 8.54 5.42
CA LYS A 136 29.36 7.55 4.62
C LYS A 136 28.58 6.59 5.52
N LEU A 137 27.31 6.38 5.22
CA LEU A 137 26.44 5.41 5.89
C LEU A 137 26.39 4.11 5.08
N MET A 138 26.00 4.22 3.80
CA MET A 138 25.90 3.07 2.93
C MET A 138 26.03 3.48 1.46
N THR A 139 26.26 2.48 0.61
CA THR A 139 26.11 2.60 -0.84
C THR A 139 24.92 1.77 -1.29
N VAL A 140 24.09 2.35 -2.15
CA VAL A 140 22.94 1.68 -2.76
C VAL A 140 23.46 0.63 -3.75
N PRO A 141 23.03 -0.63 -3.66
CA PRO A 141 23.37 -1.67 -4.62
C PRO A 141 23.01 -1.28 -6.05
N PHE A 142 23.71 -1.89 -7.02
CA PHE A 142 23.36 -1.73 -8.43
C PHE A 142 21.96 -2.34 -8.66
N ASP A 143 21.06 -1.61 -9.33
CA ASP A 143 19.65 -1.96 -9.58
C ASP A 143 18.66 -1.90 -8.41
N GLU A 144 18.99 -1.25 -7.29
CA GLU A 144 18.07 -1.06 -6.17
C GLU A 144 17.62 0.40 -6.01
N HIS A 145 16.35 0.60 -5.64
CA HIS A 145 15.85 1.93 -5.31
C HIS A 145 16.51 2.43 -4.00
N PRO A 146 17.03 3.68 -3.95
CA PRO A 146 17.84 4.15 -2.82
C PRO A 146 17.16 4.00 -1.46
N TYR A 147 15.89 4.38 -1.36
CA TYR A 147 15.16 4.29 -0.11
C TYR A 147 14.79 2.85 0.28
N SER A 148 14.66 1.94 -0.70
CA SER A 148 14.47 0.51 -0.42
C SER A 148 15.74 -0.08 0.18
N ALA A 149 16.89 0.23 -0.40
CA ALA A 149 18.19 -0.16 0.15
C ALA A 149 18.43 0.45 1.54
N LEU A 150 18.02 1.70 1.75
CA LEU A 150 18.11 2.36 3.06
C LEU A 150 17.20 1.69 4.11
N ALA A 151 15.98 1.31 3.74
CA ALA A 151 15.08 0.56 4.61
C ALA A 151 15.69 -0.80 5.00
N ALA A 152 16.32 -1.50 4.05
CA ALA A 152 17.06 -2.73 4.34
C ALA A 152 18.27 -2.46 5.26
N PHE A 153 19.00 -1.37 5.04
CA PHE A 153 20.10 -0.96 5.91
C PHE A 153 19.64 -0.72 7.35
N PHE A 154 18.52 -0.03 7.57
CA PHE A 154 17.98 0.21 8.92
C PHE A 154 17.61 -1.06 9.68
N LYS A 155 17.44 -2.20 8.99
CA LYS A 155 17.21 -3.51 9.61
C LYS A 155 18.49 -4.22 10.07
N THR A 156 19.67 -3.71 9.70
CA THR A 156 20.97 -4.23 10.17
C THR A 156 21.31 -3.67 11.56
N ASP A 157 22.23 -4.32 12.28
CA ASP A 157 22.65 -3.86 13.61
C ASP A 157 23.21 -2.42 13.59
N GLU A 158 24.08 -2.11 12.63
CA GLU A 158 24.64 -0.75 12.46
C GLU A 158 23.55 0.25 12.04
N GLY A 159 22.71 -0.13 11.07
CA GLY A 159 21.67 0.76 10.57
C GLY A 159 20.57 1.05 11.60
N MET A 160 20.30 0.13 12.53
CA MET A 160 19.33 0.36 13.59
C MET A 160 19.78 1.46 14.57
N GLU A 161 21.08 1.55 14.86
CA GLU A 161 21.62 2.67 15.67
C GLU A 161 21.46 4.01 14.94
N VAL A 162 21.77 4.03 13.64
CA VAL A 162 21.59 5.21 12.79
C VAL A 162 20.12 5.62 12.72
N TYR A 163 19.22 4.65 12.55
CA TYR A 163 17.78 4.87 12.53
C TYR A 163 17.27 5.52 13.82
N LYS A 164 17.66 4.99 14.98
CA LYS A 164 17.32 5.58 16.29
C LYS A 164 17.85 7.02 16.44
N ALA A 165 19.07 7.28 15.95
CA ALA A 165 19.67 8.61 15.99
C ALA A 165 18.92 9.60 15.08
N ILE A 166 18.45 9.15 13.91
CA ILE A 166 17.62 9.92 12.98
C ILE A 166 16.27 10.25 13.62
N LEU A 167 15.57 9.26 14.19
CA LEU A 167 14.28 9.47 14.85
C LEU A 167 14.36 10.54 15.94
N LYS A 168 15.39 10.48 16.79
CA LYS A 168 15.61 11.48 17.87
C LYS A 168 15.87 12.91 17.35
N ARG A 169 16.21 13.08 16.08
CA ARG A 169 16.41 14.39 15.45
C ARG A 169 15.18 14.87 14.69
N LEU A 170 14.32 13.96 14.25
CA LEU A 170 13.07 14.27 13.56
C LEU A 170 11.95 14.65 14.54
N TYR A 171 11.97 14.04 15.74
CA TYR A 171 10.96 14.20 16.80
C TYR A 171 11.61 14.61 18.12
#